data_AF-A0A2M7XQW0-F1
#
_entry.id   AF-A0A2M7XQW0-F1
#
_cell.length_a   1.000
_cell.length_b   1.000
_cell.length_c   1.000
_cell.angle_alpha   90.00
_cell.angle_beta   90.00
_cell.angle_gamma   90.00
#
_symmetry.space_group_name_H-M   'P 1'
#
loop_
_entity.id
_entity.type
_entity.pdbx_description
1 polymer ?
#
loop_
_entity_poly.entity_id
_entity_poly.type
_entity_poly.pdbx_seq_one_letter_code
_entity_poly.pdbx_strand_id
1 'polypeptide(L)' 'MTKLNIKAYTPREIVEELDKHIIGQDAAKRAVAIALRNRWRRKQVSS' A
#
# COMPACT_ATOMS: atom_id res chain seq x y z
N MET A 1 1.47 17.65 12.57
CA MET A 1 2.49 17.00 11.72
C MET A 1 2.40 15.51 12.03
N THR A 2 1.68 14.68 11.30
CA THR A 2 1.97 14.23 9.93
C THR A 2 0.67 14.05 9.16
N LYS A 3 0.54 14.77 8.03
CA LYS A 3 -0.51 14.46 7.05
C LYS A 3 -0.17 13.09 6.50
N LEU A 4 -0.83 12.03 6.96
CA LEU A 4 -0.91 10.78 6.22
C LEU A 4 -1.80 11.06 5.01
N ASN A 5 -1.25 11.81 4.05
CA ASN A 5 -1.85 11.99 2.75
C ASN A 5 -1.67 10.65 2.04
N ILE A 6 -2.52 9.69 2.39
CA ILE A 6 -2.72 8.49 1.58
C ILE A 6 -3.42 9.00 0.31
N LYS A 7 -2.67 9.70 -0.55
CA LYS A 7 -2.90 9.60 -1.99
C LYS A 7 -3.06 8.11 -2.22
N ALA A 8 -4.13 7.73 -2.90
CA ALA A 8 -4.53 6.33 -3.02
C ALA A 8 -3.50 5.56 -3.85
N TYR A 9 -2.36 5.25 -3.23
CA TYR A 9 -1.24 4.58 -3.85
C TYR A 9 -1.75 3.29 -4.47
N THR A 10 -1.31 3.06 -5.69
CA THR A 10 -1.48 1.80 -6.37
C THR A 10 -0.63 0.75 -5.65
N PRO A 11 -0.99 -0.54 -5.73
CA PRO A 11 -0.16 -1.60 -5.14
C PRO A 11 1.30 -1.55 -5.63
N ARG A 12 1.54 -1.12 -6.87
CA ARG A 12 2.88 -0.99 -7.44
C ARG A 12 3.71 0.10 -6.76
N GLU A 13 3.15 1.29 -6.57
CA GLU A 13 3.85 2.38 -5.88
C GLU A 13 4.20 2.02 -4.43
N ILE A 14 3.33 1.25 -3.76
CA ILE A 14 3.61 0.75 -2.40
C ILE A 14 4.81 -0.21 -2.42
N VAL A 15 4.86 -1.14 -3.40
CA VAL A 15 6.01 -2.06 -3.53
C VAL A 15 7.30 -1.31 -3.82
N GLU A 16 7.27 -0.35 -4.74
CA GLU A 16 8.43 0.49 -5.09
C GLU A 16 8.95 1.28 -3.87
N GLU A 17 8.05 1.74 -2.99
CA GLU A 17 8.45 2.38 -1.73
C GLU A 17 9.05 1.39 -0.73
N LEU A 18 8.50 0.18 -0.62
CA LEU A 18 9.04 -0.87 0.24
C LEU A 18 10.41 -1.37 -0.23
N ASP A 19 10.67 -1.39 -1.55
CA ASP A 19 11.95 -1.79 -2.13
C ASP A 19 13.12 -0.89 -1.70
N LYS A 20 12.85 0.39 -1.36
CA LYS A 20 13.88 1.32 -0.86
C LYS A 20 14.38 0.97 0.54
N HIS A 21 13.60 0.21 1.31
CA HIS A 21 13.85 -0.03 2.73
C HIS A 21 13.98 -1.52 3.09
N ILE A 22 13.44 -2.41 2.25
CA ILE A 22 13.41 -3.86 2.48
C ILE A 22 14.04 -4.53 1.26
N ILE A 23 15.04 -5.37 1.47
CA ILE A 23 15.70 -6.12 0.39
C ILE A 23 15.00 -7.48 0.22
N GLY A 24 14.66 -7.84 -1.02
CA GLY A 24 13.99 -9.11 -1.35
C GLY A 24 12.52 -9.17 -0.90
N GLN A 25 12.01 -10.37 -0.61
CA GLN A 25 10.64 -10.60 -0.09
C GLN A 25 9.50 -10.11 -1.02
N ASP A 26 9.65 -10.30 -2.33
CA ASP A 26 8.72 -9.79 -3.34
C ASP A 26 7.27 -10.22 -3.13
N ALA A 27 7.06 -11.49 -2.72
CA ALA A 27 5.72 -12.02 -2.44
C ALA A 27 5.06 -11.30 -1.25
N ALA A 28 5.83 -11.04 -0.18
CA ALA A 28 5.33 -10.37 1.01
C ALA A 28 5.01 -8.90 0.71
N LYS A 29 5.88 -8.18 -0.01
CA LYS A 29 5.65 -6.79 -0.41
C LYS A 29 4.37 -6.65 -1.24
N ARG A 30 4.16 -7.55 -2.20
CA ARG A 30 2.92 -7.60 -3.01
C ARG A 30 1.70 -7.87 -2.14
N ALA A 31 1.77 -8.85 -1.24
CA ALA A 31 0.66 -9.19 -0.35
C ALA A 31 0.24 -8.00 0.53
N VAL A 32 1.21 -7.31 1.14
CA VAL A 32 0.97 -6.13 1.98
C VAL A 32 0.38 -4.98 1.16
N ALA A 33 0.94 -4.71 -0.02
CA ALA A 33 0.43 -3.66 -0.91
C ALA A 33 -1.04 -3.89 -1.35
N ILE A 34 -1.39 -5.14 -1.68
CA ILE A 34 -2.77 -5.52 -2.01
C ILE A 34 -3.69 -5.37 -0.79
N ALA A 35 -3.26 -5.81 0.39
CA ALA A 35 -4.05 -5.69 1.62
C ALA A 35 -4.36 -4.22 1.97
N LEU A 36 -3.36 -3.34 1.86
CA LEU A 36 -3.52 -1.89 2.06
C LEU A 36 -4.51 -1.29 1.04
N ARG A 37 -4.39 -1.65 -0.24
CA ARG A 37 -5.32 -1.19 -1.28
C ARG A 37 -6.74 -1.67 -1.05
N ASN A 38 -6.90 -2.93 -0.66
CA ASN A 38 -8.21 -3.50 -0.34
C ASN A 38 -8.85 -2.83 0.87
N ARG A 39 -8.06 -2.46 1.90
CA ARG A 39 -8.56 -1.66 3.02
C ARG A 39 -9.05 -0.29 2.57
N TRP A 40 -8.30 0.41 1.71
CA TRP A 40 -8.74 1.70 1.16
C TRP A 40 -10.03 1.55 0.34
N ARG A 41 -10.10 0.53 -0.53
CA ARG A 41 -11.32 0.23 -1.30
C ARG A 41 -12.53 0.04 -0.38
N ARG A 42 -12.41 -0.79 0.67
CA ARG A 42 -13.50 -1.01 1.64
C ARG A 42 -13.94 0.27 2.34
N LYS A 43 -13.01 1.19 2.67
CA LYS A 43 -13.35 2.48 3.26
C LYS A 43 -14.16 3.39 2.32
N GLN A 44 -14.09 3.18 1.00
CA GLN A 44 -14.83 3.99 0.04
C GLN A 44 -16.25 3.46 -0.22
N VAL A 45 -16.56 2.24 0.23
CA VAL A 45 -17.86 1.58 0.01
C VAL A 45 -18.74 1.70 1.26
N SER A 46 -18.43 2.60 2.21
CA SER A 46 -19.34 2.90 3.32
C SER A 46 -20.51 3.75 2.81
N SER A 47 -21.54 3.07 2.34
CA SER A 47 -22.89 3.57 2.07
C SER A 47 -23.88 2.66 2.78
#